data_AF-A0A3B8X7J1-F1
#
_entry.id   AF-A0A3B8X7J1-F1
#
_cell.length_a   1.000
_cell.length_b   1.000
_cell.length_c   1.000
_cell.angle_alpha   90.00
_cell.angle_beta   90.00
_cell.angle_gamma   90.00
#
_symmetry.space_group_name_H-M   'P 1'
#
loop_
_entity.id
_entity.type
_entity.pdbx_description
1 polymer ?
#
loop_
_entity_poly.entity_id
_entity_poly.type
_entity_poly.pdbx_seq_one_letter_code
_entity_poly.pdbx_strand_id
1 'polypeptide(L)'
;MLGKNLAEGERVIVDVERYRQRREHTVREIALRAARQVKMTGDAITLDAMQAFERRAIHLALQDDPDVGSSSIGEEPDRRVVVGPRKPAST
;
A
#
# COMPACT_ATOMS: atom_id res chain seq x y z
N MET A 1 -25.48 -20.20 9.38
CA MET A 1 -25.12 -20.30 10.81
C MET A 1 -24.29 -21.56 11.00
N LEU A 2 -23.12 -21.46 11.63
CA LEU A 2 -22.46 -22.56 12.34
C LEU A 2 -21.45 -21.93 13.29
N GLY A 3 -21.99 -21.40 14.38
CA GLY A 3 -21.22 -21.01 15.56
C GLY A 3 -20.68 -22.28 16.20
N LYS A 4 -19.37 -22.31 16.40
CA LYS A 4 -18.70 -23.30 17.25
C LYS A 4 -17.95 -22.51 18.31
N ASN A 5 -18.32 -22.80 19.54
CA ASN A 5 -17.81 -22.22 20.78
C ASN A 5 -16.29 -22.04 20.72
N LEU A 6 -15.84 -20.78 20.63
CA LEU A 6 -14.44 -20.44 20.86
C LEU A 6 -14.29 -20.13 22.35
N ALA A 7 -13.44 -20.91 23.01
CA ALA A 7 -13.06 -20.67 24.39
C ALA A 7 -12.39 -19.29 24.51
N GLU A 8 -12.64 -18.58 25.62
CA GLU A 8 -11.95 -17.33 25.96
C GLU A 8 -10.43 -17.55 25.95
N GLY A 9 -9.77 -17.07 24.89
CA GLY A 9 -8.32 -17.11 24.76
C GLY A 9 -7.77 -17.62 23.43
N GLU A 10 -8.58 -18.24 22.57
CA GLU A 10 -8.11 -18.67 21.25
C GLU A 10 -8.07 -17.50 20.26
N ARG A 11 -6.91 -16.87 20.11
CA ARG A 11 -6.64 -15.97 18.98
C ARG A 11 -6.80 -16.78 17.70
N VAL A 12 -7.75 -16.39 16.85
CA VAL A 12 -7.92 -16.91 15.49
C VAL A 12 -6.72 -16.45 14.64
N ILE A 13 -5.59 -17.15 14.78
CA ILE A 13 -4.39 -17.01 13.94
C ILE A 13 -4.50 -18.05 12.82
N VAL A 14 -5.60 -18.02 12.06
CA VAL A 14 -5.80 -18.97 10.97
C VAL A 14 -6.38 -18.16 9.81
N ASP A 15 -5.66 -18.14 8.70
CA ASP A 15 -5.95 -17.48 7.41
C ASP A 15 -5.55 -15.99 7.24
N VAL A 16 -5.48 -15.19 8.31
CA VAL A 16 -5.14 -13.75 8.17
C VAL A 16 -3.69 -13.53 7.71
N GLU A 17 -2.72 -14.27 8.26
CA GLU A 17 -1.28 -14.13 7.92
C GLU A 17 -1.01 -14.38 6.43
N ARG A 18 -1.57 -15.46 5.86
CA ARG A 18 -1.39 -15.81 4.44
C ARG A 18 -2.15 -14.86 3.51
N TYR A 19 -3.29 -14.33 3.93
CA TYR A 19 -3.98 -13.28 3.19
C TYR A 19 -3.18 -11.98 3.19
N ARG A 20 -2.69 -11.54 4.36
CA ARG A 20 -1.90 -10.31 4.51
C ARG A 20 -0.64 -10.35 3.64
N GLN A 21 0.13 -11.43 3.69
CA GLN A 21 1.34 -11.58 2.87
C GLN A 21 1.03 -11.53 1.37
N ARG A 22 0.02 -12.27 0.90
CA ARG A 22 -0.38 -12.24 -0.52
C ARG A 22 -0.86 -10.85 -0.95
N ARG A 23 -1.61 -10.19 -0.07
CA ARG A 23 -2.14 -8.85 -0.35
C ARG A 23 -1.03 -7.81 -0.39
N GLU A 24 -0.11 -7.86 0.57
CA GLU A 24 1.07 -6.99 0.61
C GLU A 24 1.93 -7.14 -0.65
N HIS A 25 2.18 -8.38 -1.10
CA HIS A 25 2.88 -8.63 -2.35
C HIS A 25 2.17 -8.00 -3.55
N THR A 26 0.85 -8.17 -3.64
CA THR A 26 0.03 -7.58 -4.71
C THR A 26 0.11 -6.05 -4.72
N VAL A 27 0.02 -5.44 -3.53
CA VAL A 27 0.09 -3.98 -3.37
C VAL A 27 1.48 -3.45 -3.73
N ARG A 28 2.55 -4.17 -3.38
CA ARG A 28 3.92 -3.83 -3.78
C ARG A 28 4.07 -3.85 -5.31
N GLU A 29 3.53 -4.86 -5.99
CA GLU A 29 3.58 -4.93 -7.44
C GLU A 29 2.83 -3.76 -8.11
N ILE A 30 1.69 -3.35 -7.56
CA ILE A 30 0.95 -2.17 -8.02
C ILE A 30 1.79 -0.91 -7.84
N ALA A 31 2.43 -0.73 -6.68
CA ALA A 31 3.30 0.41 -6.41
C ALA A 31 4.46 0.51 -7.42
N LEU A 32 5.14 -0.61 -7.69
CA LEU A 32 6.27 -0.65 -8.63
C LEU A 32 5.83 -0.37 -10.07
N ARG A 33 4.64 -0.83 -10.47
CA ARG A 33 4.05 -0.50 -11.78
C ARG A 33 3.73 0.99 -11.89
N ALA A 34 3.09 1.55 -10.87
CA ALA A 34 2.79 2.98 -10.83
C ALA A 34 4.07 3.82 -10.88
N ALA A 35 5.09 3.46 -10.10
CA ALA A 35 6.39 4.12 -10.12
C ALA A 35 7.03 4.11 -11.52
N ARG A 36 7.05 2.96 -12.21
CA ARG A 36 7.55 2.89 -13.59
C ARG A 36 6.79 3.82 -14.52
N GLN A 37 5.47 3.86 -14.42
CA GLN A 37 4.66 4.73 -15.26
C GLN A 37 4.92 6.21 -14.95
N VAL A 38 5.00 6.59 -13.68
CA VAL A 38 5.37 7.96 -13.25
C VAL A 38 6.74 8.35 -13.78
N LYS A 39 7.74 7.45 -13.77
CA LYS A 39 9.07 7.73 -14.34
C LYS A 39 9.02 7.94 -15.86
N MET A 40 8.12 7.25 -16.56
CA MET A 40 7.98 7.39 -18.02
C MET A 40 7.20 8.65 -18.42
N THR A 41 6.13 8.98 -17.69
CA THR A 41 5.23 10.09 -18.07
C THR A 41 5.54 11.39 -17.36
N GLY A 42 6.16 11.33 -16.17
CA GLY A 42 6.31 12.47 -15.27
C GLY A 42 5.02 12.81 -14.50
N ASP A 43 3.92 12.12 -14.77
CA ASP A 43 2.62 12.40 -14.16
C ASP A 43 2.40 11.58 -12.90
N ALA A 44 1.85 12.22 -11.86
CA ALA A 44 1.47 11.53 -10.64
C ALA A 44 0.27 10.60 -10.84
N ILE A 45 0.30 9.43 -10.20
CA ILE A 45 -0.75 8.42 -10.24
C ILE A 45 -1.36 8.29 -8.85
N THR A 46 -2.69 8.38 -8.78
CA THR A 46 -3.44 8.10 -7.54
C THR A 46 -3.91 6.66 -7.55
N LEU A 47 -3.53 5.91 -6.52
CA LEU A 47 -3.98 4.53 -6.31
C LEU A 47 -5.33 4.51 -5.59
N ASP A 48 -6.01 3.37 -5.65
CA ASP A 48 -7.28 3.17 -4.97
C ASP A 48 -7.16 3.30 -3.44
N ALA A 49 -8.29 3.56 -2.78
CA ALA A 49 -8.35 3.53 -1.32
C ALA A 49 -8.01 2.13 -0.80
N MET A 50 -7.23 2.07 0.28
CA MET A 50 -6.71 0.81 0.83
C MET A 50 -6.44 0.93 2.33
N GLN A 51 -6.25 -0.19 3.02
CA GLN A 51 -6.01 -0.22 4.46
C GLN A 51 -4.65 0.37 4.84
N ALA A 52 -4.49 0.78 6.10
CA ALA A 52 -3.26 1.40 6.59
C ALA A 52 -1.99 0.56 6.36
N PHE A 53 -2.08 -0.78 6.52
CA PHE A 53 -0.94 -1.66 6.31
C PHE A 53 -0.54 -1.75 4.82
N GLU A 54 -1.51 -1.68 3.91
CA GLU A 54 -1.27 -1.69 2.47
C GLU A 54 -0.57 -0.40 2.05
N ARG A 55 -1.04 0.76 2.54
CA ARG A 55 -0.36 2.05 2.30
C ARG A 55 1.07 2.03 2.81
N ARG A 56 1.30 1.48 4.01
CA ARG A 56 2.65 1.32 4.57
C ARG A 56 3.53 0.49 3.63
N ALA A 57 3.01 -0.61 3.08
CA ALA A 57 3.76 -1.44 2.15
C ALA A 57 4.15 -0.68 0.87
N ILE A 58 3.29 0.20 0.36
CA ILE A 58 3.61 1.08 -0.79
C ILE A 58 4.73 2.05 -0.43
N HIS A 59 4.59 2.76 0.69
CA HIS A 59 5.60 3.73 1.12
C HIS A 59 6.96 3.06 1.30
N LEU A 60 7.01 1.89 1.92
CA LEU A 60 8.25 1.12 2.07
C LEU A 60 8.79 0.59 0.74
N ALA A 61 7.92 0.18 -0.19
CA ALA A 61 8.34 -0.32 -1.50
C ALA A 61 8.99 0.76 -2.38
N LEU A 62 8.61 2.02 -2.19
CA LEU A 62 9.10 3.15 -2.99
C LEU A 62 10.09 4.06 -2.24
N GLN A 63 10.40 3.77 -0.98
CA GLN A 63 11.23 4.64 -0.13
C GLN A 63 12.62 4.90 -0.71
N ASP A 64 13.25 3.85 -1.24
CA ASP A 64 14.62 3.87 -1.75
C ASP A 64 14.71 4.26 -3.23
N ASP A 65 13.57 4.54 -3.87
CA ASP A 65 13.56 4.99 -5.25
C ASP A 65 13.90 6.50 -5.32
N PRO A 66 14.97 6.89 -6.04
CA PRO A 66 15.40 8.29 -6.11
C PRO A 66 14.52 9.17 -7.01
N ASP A 67 13.79 8.58 -7.96
CA ASP A 67 13.06 9.32 -8.98
C ASP A 67 11.59 9.53 -8.63
N VAL A 68 11.05 8.74 -7.69
CA VAL A 68 9.65 8.82 -7.27
C VAL A 68 9.50 8.93 -5.76
N GLY A 69 8.31 9.33 -5.34
CA GLY A 69 7.89 9.35 -3.96
C GLY A 69 6.41 9.03 -3.84
N SER A 70 5.96 8.79 -2.61
CA SER A 70 4.56 8.52 -2.31
C SER A 70 4.06 9.39 -1.14
N SER A 71 2.79 9.79 -1.22
CA SER A 71 2.10 10.53 -0.16
C SER A 71 0.68 10.00 0.02
N SER A 72 0.18 9.98 1.27
CA SER A 72 -1.20 9.57 1.52
C SER A 72 -2.12 10.79 1.53
N ILE A 73 -3.24 10.74 0.81
CA ILE A 73 -4.23 11.83 0.72
C ILE A 73 -5.63 11.34 1.09
N GLY A 74 -6.48 12.26 1.54
CA GLY A 74 -7.84 11.96 2.00
C GLY A 74 -7.88 11.40 3.42
N GLU A 75 -9.08 11.07 3.87
CA GLU A 75 -9.38 10.55 5.21
C GLU A 75 -9.95 9.14 5.13
N GLU A 76 -9.79 8.36 6.19
CA GLU A 76 -10.39 7.04 6.31
C GLU A 76 -11.92 7.10 6.16
N PRO A 77 -12.54 6.15 5.42
CA PRO A 77 -11.96 4.96 4.78
C PRO A 77 -11.41 5.19 3.36
N ASP A 78 -11.65 6.38 2.78
CA ASP A 78 -11.32 6.72 1.39
C ASP A 78 -9.86 7.15 1.18
N ARG A 79 -9.01 7.02 2.20
CA ARG A 79 -7.63 7.46 2.16
C ARG A 79 -6.80 6.66 1.16
N ARG A 80 -6.16 7.40 0.25
CA ARG A 80 -5.44 6.91 -0.92
C ARG A 80 -3.95 7.18 -0.83
N VAL A 81 -3.18 6.61 -1.76
CA VAL A 81 -1.76 6.92 -1.95
C VAL A 81 -1.56 7.50 -3.34
N VAL A 82 -0.89 8.65 -3.40
CA VAL A 82 -0.39 9.25 -4.64
C VAL A 82 1.06 8.87 -4.80
N VAL A 83 1.42 8.36 -5.97
CA VAL A 83 2.80 8.14 -6.40
C VAL A 83 3.14 9.22 -7.42
N GLY A 84 4.20 9.98 -7.19
CA GLY A 84 4.59 11.10 -8.06
C GLY A 84 6.10 11.21 -8.22
N PRO A 85 6.58 11.99 -9.20
CA PRO A 85 8.00 12.20 -9.39
C PRO A 85 8.57 12.91 -8.15
N ARG A 86 9.75 12.49 -7.72
CA ARG A 86 10.48 13.18 -6.67
C ARG A 86 11.01 14.47 -7.29
N LYS A 87 10.42 15.61 -6.92
CA LYS A 87 10.97 16.91 -7.35
C LYS A 87 12.43 16.97 -6.89
N PRO A 88 13.38 17.35 -7.75
CA PRO A 88 14.72 17.65 -7.28
C PRO A 88 14.59 18.71 -6.20
N ALA A 89 15.25 18.49 -5.05
CA ALA A 89 15.39 19.55 -4.06
C ALA A 89 16.00 20.74 -4.79
N SER A 90 15.20 21.76 -5.03
CA SER A 90 15.65 23.00 -5.64
C SER A 90 16.70 23.60 -4.71
N THR A 91 17.97 23.49 -5.13
CA THR A 91 19.12 24.17 -4.54
C THR A 91 18.91 25.68 -4.53
#